data_AF-A0A537CZV6-F1
#
_entry.id   AF-A0A537CZV6-F1
#
_cell.length_a   1.000
_cell.length_b   1.000
_cell.length_c   1.000
_cell.angle_alpha   90.00
_cell.angle_beta   90.00
_cell.angle_gamma   90.00
#
_symmetry.space_group_name_H-M   'P 1'
#
loop_
_entity.id
_entity.type
_entity.pdbx_description
1 polymer ?
#
loop_
_entity_poly.entity_id
_entity_poly.type
_entity_poly.pdbx_seq_one_letter_code
_entity_poly.pdbx_strand_id
1 'polypeptide(L)'
;MVTRRPGFTLIELLVVLSIVAMLLTLALPRYFSSVDKSKEAVLKENLNQMRDAISRYYGDKGKYPESLEALAAERYLRKVPLDPITDSTSTWQIVQPEDPQKGGVSDVKSGAPGKSQDGSEFSQW
;
A
#
# COMPACT_ATOMS: atom_id res chain seq x y z
N MET A 1 15.95 26.44 58.74
CA MET A 1 14.65 26.87 58.20
C MET A 1 14.25 25.89 57.11
N VAL A 2 13.16 25.13 57.29
CA VAL A 2 12.68 24.17 56.28
C VAL A 2 11.78 24.92 55.30
N THR A 3 12.27 25.14 54.08
CA THR A 3 11.47 25.69 52.98
C THR A 3 10.47 24.63 52.52
N ARG A 4 9.17 24.87 52.72
CA ARG A 4 8.11 24.01 52.16
C ARG A 4 8.23 24.02 50.64
N ARG A 5 8.39 22.84 50.03
CA ARG A 5 8.31 22.68 48.58
C ARG A 5 6.84 22.85 48.17
N PRO A 6 6.53 23.63 47.12
CA PRO A 6 5.17 23.70 46.61
C PRO A 6 4.74 22.29 46.15
N GLY A 7 3.54 21.88 46.57
CA GLY A 7 2.93 20.61 46.18
C GLY A 7 2.02 20.77 44.97
N PHE A 8 1.93 19.73 44.15
CA PHE A 8 1.06 19.68 42.98
C PHE A 8 -0.41 19.49 43.42
N THR A 9 -1.33 20.23 42.82
CA THR A 9 -2.77 20.08 43.08
C THR A 9 -3.40 19.06 42.14
N LEU A 10 -4.50 18.42 42.59
CA LEU A 10 -5.28 17.53 41.72
C LEU A 10 -5.88 18.29 40.53
N ILE A 11 -6.22 19.57 40.69
CA ILE A 11 -6.77 20.40 39.62
C ILE A 11 -5.73 20.61 38.51
N GLU A 12 -4.47 20.89 38.86
CA GLU A 12 -3.39 21.01 37.86
C GLU A 12 -3.21 19.72 37.06
N LEU A 13 -3.31 18.55 37.72
CA LEU A 13 -3.24 17.27 37.01
C LEU A 13 -4.40 17.09 36.03
N LEU A 14 -5.63 17.46 36.44
CA LEU A 14 -6.81 17.35 35.60
C LEU A 14 -6.75 18.27 34.38
N VAL A 15 -6.23 19.49 34.53
CA VAL A 15 -6.03 20.42 33.42
C VAL A 15 -4.96 19.90 32.45
N VAL A 16 -3.86 19.33 32.94
CA VAL A 16 -2.83 18.76 32.06
C VAL A 16 -3.38 17.56 31.29
N LEU A 17 -4.09 16.64 31.96
CA LEU A 17 -4.67 15.47 31.31
C LEU A 17 -5.75 15.86 30.29
N SER A 18 -6.55 16.90 30.55
CA SER A 18 -7.55 17.37 29.60
C SER A 18 -6.91 17.97 28.34
N ILE A 19 -5.82 18.73 28.49
CA ILE A 19 -5.06 19.27 27.35
C ILE A 19 -4.43 18.12 26.54
N VAL A 20 -3.81 17.13 27.19
CA VAL A 20 -3.23 15.96 26.50
C VAL A 20 -4.30 15.17 25.73
N ALA A 21 -5.45 14.91 26.35
CA ALA A 21 -6.57 14.23 25.69
C ALA A 21 -7.07 15.00 24.45
N MET A 22 -7.23 16.33 24.57
CA MET A 22 -7.64 17.19 23.46
C MET A 22 -6.64 17.17 22.30
N LEU A 23 -5.33 17.20 22.60
CA LEU A 23 -4.28 17.13 21.57
C LEU A 23 -4.29 15.77 20.85
N LEU A 24 -4.48 14.67 21.57
CA LEU A 24 -4.55 13.33 20.98
C LEU A 24 -5.74 13.19 20.01
N THR A 25 -6.89 13.77 20.34
CA THR A 25 -8.06 13.78 19.45
C THR A 25 -7.76 14.45 18.09
N LEU A 26 -6.94 15.50 18.08
CA LEU A 26 -6.57 16.21 16.84
C LEU A 26 -5.43 15.52 16.06
N ALA A 27 -4.52 14.83 16.75
CA ALA A 27 -3.32 14.25 16.15
C ALA A 27 -3.58 12.91 15.43
N LEU A 28 -4.38 12.02 16.03
CA LEU A 28 -4.62 10.66 15.51
C LEU A 28 -5.20 10.61 14.08
N PRO A 29 -6.24 11.35 13.69
CA PRO A 29 -6.85 11.20 12.37
C PRO A 29 -5.90 11.59 11.22
N ARG A 30 -4.94 12.48 11.46
CA ARG A 30 -3.94 12.88 10.45
C ARG A 30 -2.86 11.83 10.20
N TYR A 31 -2.54 11.00 11.22
CA TYR A 31 -1.53 9.98 11.08
C TYR A 31 -1.99 8.84 10.16
N PHE A 32 -3.21 8.35 10.35
CA PHE A 32 -3.75 7.24 9.56
C PHE A 32 -3.88 7.58 8.07
N SER A 33 -4.34 8.79 7.73
CA SER A 33 -4.48 9.21 6.32
C SER A 33 -3.15 9.30 5.56
N SER A 34 -2.06 9.64 6.26
CA SER A 34 -0.72 9.67 5.68
C SER A 34 -0.17 8.27 5.40
N VAL A 35 -0.46 7.31 6.28
CA VAL A 35 -0.06 5.91 6.09
C VAL A 35 -0.79 5.32 4.90
N ASP A 36 -2.11 5.50 4.82
CA ASP A 36 -2.92 5.00 3.71
C ASP A 36 -2.46 5.59 2.37
N LYS A 37 -2.21 6.91 2.32
CA LYS A 37 -1.68 7.57 1.13
C LYS A 37 -0.33 7.00 0.70
N SER A 38 0.53 6.67 1.66
CA SER A 38 1.85 6.07 1.39
C SER A 38 1.70 4.66 0.81
N LYS A 39 0.78 3.85 1.37
CA LYS A 39 0.47 2.53 0.84
C LYS A 39 -0.09 2.59 -0.58
N GLU A 40 -1.03 3.52 -0.85
CA GLU A 40 -1.57 3.71 -2.21
C GLU A 40 -0.50 4.13 -3.22
N ALA A 41 0.44 5.01 -2.82
CA ALA A 41 1.56 5.40 -3.68
C ALA A 41 2.48 4.22 -4.01
N VAL A 42 2.80 3.39 -3.01
CA VAL A 42 3.58 2.17 -3.21
C VAL A 42 2.83 1.16 -4.07
N LEU A 43 1.51 1.03 -3.90
CA LEU A 43 0.67 0.14 -4.71
C LEU A 43 0.74 0.53 -6.19
N LYS A 44 0.54 1.81 -6.51
CA LYS A 44 0.63 2.33 -7.89
C LYS A 44 2.01 2.09 -8.50
N GLU A 45 3.07 2.33 -7.73
CA GLU A 45 4.44 2.08 -8.17
C GLU A 45 4.70 0.59 -8.45
N ASN A 46 4.27 -0.30 -7.54
CA ASN A 46 4.41 -1.75 -7.72
C ASN A 46 3.66 -2.25 -8.95
N LEU A 47 2.42 -1.77 -9.18
CA LEU A 47 1.63 -2.08 -10.37
C LEU A 47 2.33 -1.62 -11.65
N ASN A 48 2.84 -0.39 -11.67
CA ASN A 48 3.59 0.13 -12.82
C ASN A 48 4.84 -0.70 -13.11
N GLN A 49 5.65 -1.02 -12.09
CA GLN A 49 6.83 -1.86 -12.26
C GLN A 49 6.50 -3.25 -12.83
N MET A 50 5.41 -3.87 -12.37
CA MET A 50 4.98 -5.16 -12.90
C MET A 50 4.48 -5.05 -14.34
N ARG A 51 3.67 -4.03 -14.68
CA ARG A 51 3.18 -3.78 -16.04
C ARG A 51 4.30 -3.48 -17.03
N ASP A 52 5.30 -2.73 -16.60
CA ASP A 52 6.50 -2.46 -17.38
C ASP A 52 7.29 -3.75 -17.62
N ALA A 53 7.42 -4.60 -16.61
CA ALA A 53 8.07 -5.90 -16.74
C ALA A 53 7.31 -6.84 -17.69
N ILE A 54 5.98 -6.89 -17.61
CA ILE A 54 5.11 -7.64 -18.53
C ILE A 54 5.31 -7.14 -19.97
N SER A 55 5.27 -5.82 -20.16
CA SER A 55 5.41 -5.18 -21.47
C SER A 55 6.79 -5.46 -22.08
N ARG A 56 7.86 -5.41 -21.28
CA ARG A 56 9.22 -5.78 -21.70
C ARG A 56 9.32 -7.26 -22.07
N TYR A 57 8.75 -8.15 -21.26
CA TYR A 57 8.72 -9.58 -21.56
C TYR A 57 8.01 -9.86 -22.88
N TYR A 58 6.87 -9.22 -23.13
CA TYR A 58 6.16 -9.32 -24.40
C TYR A 58 6.98 -8.77 -25.57
N GLY A 59 7.67 -7.64 -25.39
CA GLY A 59 8.56 -7.07 -26.41
C GLY A 59 9.71 -8.00 -26.80
N ASP A 60 10.28 -8.71 -25.82
CA ASP A 60 11.43 -9.60 -26.04
C ASP A 60 11.02 -10.98 -26.60
N LYS A 61 9.85 -11.51 -26.20
CA LYS A 61 9.42 -12.88 -26.54
C LYS A 61 8.24 -12.98 -27.51
N GLY A 62 7.54 -11.88 -27.76
CA GLY A 62 6.28 -11.88 -28.52
C GLY A 62 5.11 -12.58 -27.84
N LYS A 63 5.26 -12.94 -26.56
CA LYS A 63 4.25 -13.57 -25.72
C LYS A 63 4.31 -13.00 -24.31
N TYR A 64 3.17 -12.90 -23.65
CA TYR A 64 3.01 -12.58 -22.25
C TYR A 64 3.55 -13.71 -21.35
N PRO A 65 4.02 -13.40 -20.15
CA PRO A 65 4.49 -14.42 -19.21
C PRO A 65 3.32 -15.30 -18.73
N GLU A 66 3.59 -16.55 -18.38
CA GLU A 66 2.57 -17.47 -17.85
C GLU A 66 2.11 -17.09 -16.43
N SER A 67 2.98 -16.44 -15.66
CA SER A 67 2.68 -15.97 -14.30
C SER A 67 3.60 -14.81 -13.89
N LEU A 68 3.29 -14.14 -12.79
CA LEU A 68 4.15 -13.08 -12.22
C LEU A 68 5.50 -13.64 -11.73
N GLU A 69 5.51 -14.89 -11.28
CA GLU A 69 6.74 -15.59 -10.84
C GLU A 69 7.69 -15.83 -12.01
N ALA A 70 7.17 -16.05 -13.23
CA ALA A 70 7.98 -16.19 -14.44
C ALA A 70 8.81 -14.92 -14.70
N LEU A 71 8.25 -13.73 -14.46
CA LEU A 71 8.98 -12.47 -14.58
C LEU A 71 10.14 -12.38 -13.59
N ALA A 72 9.99 -12.90 -12.38
CA ALA A 72 11.06 -12.93 -11.38
C ALA A 72 12.12 -14.00 -11.72
N ALA A 73 11.70 -15.19 -12.15
CA ALA A 73 12.58 -16.28 -12.55
C ALA A 73 13.49 -15.87 -13.72
N GLU A 74 12.92 -15.12 -14.67
CA GLU A 74 13.60 -14.65 -15.88
C GLU A 74 14.23 -13.26 -15.74
N ARG A 75 14.30 -12.72 -14.53
CA ARG A 75 15.01 -11.45 -14.22
C ARG A 75 14.40 -10.18 -14.84
N TYR A 76 13.15 -10.21 -15.29
CA TYR A 76 12.40 -9.00 -15.62
C TYR A 76 11.99 -8.23 -14.36
N LEU A 77 11.73 -8.96 -13.28
CA LEU A 77 11.56 -8.45 -11.92
C LEU A 77 12.66 -9.01 -11.01
N ARG A 78 13.07 -8.23 -10.00
CA ARG A 78 13.96 -8.76 -8.93
C ARG A 78 13.24 -9.79 -8.06
N LYS A 79 11.97 -9.50 -7.75
CA LYS A 79 11.00 -10.34 -7.04
C LYS A 79 9.61 -9.81 -7.34
N VAL A 80 8.57 -10.62 -7.16
CA VAL A 80 7.19 -10.14 -7.19
C VAL A 80 6.97 -9.21 -5.98
N PRO A 81 6.53 -7.96 -6.17
CA PRO A 81 6.25 -7.06 -5.06
C PRO A 81 5.00 -7.50 -4.28
N LEU A 82 4.94 -7.09 -3.01
CA LEU A 82 3.74 -7.26 -2.18
C LEU A 82 2.73 -6.14 -2.48
N ASP A 83 1.45 -6.45 -2.33
CA ASP A 83 0.39 -5.45 -2.30
C ASP A 83 0.36 -4.82 -0.90
N PRO A 84 0.66 -3.51 -0.74
CA PRO A 84 0.78 -2.86 0.56
C PRO A 84 -0.56 -2.64 1.28
N ILE A 85 -1.69 -2.87 0.59
CA ILE A 85 -3.03 -2.76 1.16
C ILE A 85 -3.45 -4.09 1.79
N THR A 86 -3.19 -5.21 1.10
CA THR A 86 -3.50 -6.57 1.61
C THR A 86 -2.36 -7.21 2.40
N ASP A 87 -1.15 -6.65 2.32
CA ASP A 87 0.10 -7.18 2.86
C ASP A 87 0.42 -8.60 2.33
N SER A 88 0.11 -8.85 1.05
CA SER A 88 0.28 -10.16 0.42
C SER A 88 0.81 -10.07 -1.01
N THR A 89 1.54 -11.11 -1.45
CA THR A 89 1.99 -11.28 -2.84
C THR A 89 1.03 -12.13 -3.69
N SER A 90 0.03 -12.78 -3.07
CA SER A 90 -0.88 -13.71 -3.75
C SER A 90 -2.23 -13.10 -4.11
N THR A 91 -2.50 -11.87 -3.70
CA THR A 91 -3.78 -11.21 -3.94
C THR A 91 -3.86 -10.50 -5.28
N TRP A 92 -2.77 -10.45 -6.06
CA TRP A 92 -2.78 -9.83 -7.37
C TRP A 92 -3.81 -10.49 -8.30
N GLN A 93 -4.65 -9.69 -8.93
CA GLN A 93 -5.61 -10.15 -9.92
C GLN A 93 -4.97 -10.11 -11.30
N ILE A 94 -4.78 -11.29 -11.89
CA ILE A 94 -4.20 -11.45 -13.22
C ILE A 94 -5.27 -11.24 -14.27
N VAL A 95 -4.97 -10.41 -15.27
CA VAL A 95 -5.77 -10.26 -16.48
C VAL A 95 -5.10 -11.05 -17.60
N GLN A 96 -5.88 -11.88 -18.27
CA GLN A 96 -5.41 -12.69 -19.40
C GLN A 96 -5.49 -11.87 -20.70
N PRO A 97 -4.61 -12.14 -21.68
CA PRO A 97 -4.71 -11.50 -22.99
C PRO A 97 -5.99 -11.91 -23.72
N GLU A 98 -6.49 -11.03 -24.60
CA GLU A 98 -7.65 -11.34 -25.47
C GLU A 98 -7.40 -12.54 -26.38
N ASP A 99 -6.14 -12.74 -26.79
CA ASP A 99 -5.68 -13.89 -27.54
C ASP A 99 -4.97 -14.88 -26.61
N PRO A 100 -5.59 -16.03 -26.27
CA PRO A 100 -5.00 -17.03 -25.37
C PRO A 100 -3.67 -17.61 -25.87
N GLN A 101 -3.39 -17.52 -27.18
CA GLN A 101 -2.11 -18.02 -27.73
C GLN A 101 -0.93 -17.12 -27.36
N LYS A 102 -1.21 -15.89 -26.90
CA LYS A 102 -0.20 -14.91 -26.52
C LYS A 102 0.29 -15.06 -25.08
N GLY A 103 -0.12 -16.08 -24.32
CA GLY A 103 0.39 -16.36 -22.97
C GLY A 103 -0.61 -16.06 -21.86
N GLY A 104 -0.12 -15.93 -20.62
CA GLY A 104 -0.97 -15.94 -19.42
C GLY A 104 -1.34 -14.56 -18.84
N VAL A 105 -0.38 -13.66 -18.66
CA VAL A 105 -0.56 -12.41 -17.89
C VAL A 105 -0.34 -11.19 -18.78
N SER A 106 -1.42 -10.58 -19.26
CA SER A 106 -1.36 -9.34 -20.04
C SER A 106 -1.34 -8.09 -19.18
N ASP A 107 -2.04 -8.12 -18.06
CA ASP A 107 -2.11 -7.03 -17.08
C ASP A 107 -2.28 -7.60 -15.66
N VAL A 108 -2.00 -6.79 -14.66
CA VAL A 108 -2.14 -7.11 -13.24
C VAL A 108 -2.87 -5.99 -12.53
N LYS A 109 -3.78 -6.35 -11.63
CA LYS A 109 -4.56 -5.43 -10.80
C LYS A 109 -4.47 -5.77 -9.32
N SER A 110 -4.74 -4.80 -8.45
CA SER A 110 -4.78 -5.07 -7.00
C SER A 110 -5.97 -5.95 -6.64
N GLY A 111 -5.77 -6.89 -5.73
CA GLY A 111 -6.88 -7.64 -5.11
C GLY A 111 -7.38 -7.02 -3.82
N ALA A 112 -6.92 -5.81 -3.48
CA ALA A 112 -7.35 -5.14 -2.27
C ALA A 112 -8.86 -4.82 -2.31
N PRO A 113 -9.60 -5.09 -1.23
CA PRO A 113 -10.99 -4.67 -1.14
C PRO A 113 -11.07 -3.15 -0.90
N GLY A 114 -12.17 -2.54 -1.35
CA GLY A 114 -12.49 -1.15 -1.06
C GLY A 114 -12.05 -0.15 -2.11
N LYS A 115 -11.97 1.12 -1.70
CA LYS A 115 -11.73 2.27 -2.57
C LYS A 115 -10.52 3.06 -2.06
N SER A 116 -9.81 3.66 -3.00
CA SER A 116 -8.78 4.65 -2.74
C SER A 116 -9.38 5.96 -2.20
N GLN A 117 -8.52 6.80 -1.65
CA GLN A 117 -8.81 8.21 -1.33
C GLN A 117 -9.44 9.00 -2.48
N ASP A 118 -9.19 8.64 -3.74
CA ASP A 118 -9.81 9.29 -4.91
C ASP A 118 -11.20 8.71 -5.29
N GLY A 119 -11.66 7.67 -4.59
CA GLY A 119 -12.94 7.02 -4.80
C GLY A 119 -12.95 5.91 -5.85
N SER A 120 -11.84 5.68 -6.54
CA SER A 120 -11.68 4.55 -7.45
C SER A 120 -11.46 3.25 -6.68
N GLU A 121 -11.89 2.12 -7.24
CA GLU A 121 -11.73 0.80 -6.60
C GLU A 121 -10.31 0.28 -6.86
N PHE A 122 -9.69 -0.33 -5.85
CA PHE A 122 -8.35 -0.91 -6.01
C PHE A 122 -8.32 -2.02 -7.07
N SER A 123 -9.42 -2.75 -7.26
CA SER A 123 -9.58 -3.74 -8.32
C SER A 123 -9.58 -3.17 -9.74
N GLN A 124 -9.71 -1.84 -9.89
CA GLN A 124 -9.62 -1.15 -11.16
C GLN A 124 -8.20 -0.63 -11.44
N TRP A 125 -7.33 -0.64 -10.43
CA TRP A 125 -5.95 -0.18 -10.54
C TRP A 125 -5.03 -1.19 -11.12
#